data_AF-A0AB74M877-F1
#
_entry.id   AF-A0AB74M877-F1
#
_cell.length_a   1.000
_cell.length_b   1.000
_cell.length_c   1.000
_cell.angle_alpha   90.00
_cell.angle_beta   90.00
_cell.angle_gamma   90.00
#
_symmetry.space_group_name_H-M   'P 1'
#
loop_
_entity.id
_entity.type
_entity.pdbx_description
1 polymer ?
#
loop_
_entity_poly.entity_id
_entity_poly.type
_entity_poly.pdbx_seq_one_letter_code
_entity_poly.pdbx_strand_id
1 'polypeptide(L)'
;ESWLIISDGLLGRLMRCMFQGRHFLQLDAELLRDGEQISDAIRNGVWTYNSVARPLTMSEMVVMFGYVYRQSRPCRLASEMGINTKTVNTFLYTGMAKNGLYGVSVRRLVGA
;
A
#
# COMPACT_ATOMS: atom_id res chain seq x y z
N GLU A 1 -12.29 -11.47 -2.04
CA GLU A 1 -10.88 -11.76 -2.40
C GLU A 1 -10.00 -11.44 -1.20
N SER A 2 -9.05 -12.31 -0.89
CA SER A 2 -8.17 -12.21 0.29
C SER A 2 -6.72 -12.05 -0.15
N TRP A 3 -5.98 -11.15 0.49
CA TRP A 3 -4.61 -10.81 0.10
C TRP A 3 -3.62 -11.17 1.21
N LEU A 4 -2.61 -11.98 0.87
CA LEU A 4 -1.45 -12.17 1.73
C LEU A 4 -0.37 -11.16 1.33
N ILE A 5 0.14 -10.43 2.30
CA ILE A 5 1.19 -9.44 2.10
C ILE A 5 2.38 -9.87 2.94
N ILE A 6 3.55 -9.95 2.31
CA ILE A 6 4.82 -10.14 3.00
C ILE A 6 5.64 -8.89 2.69
N SER A 7 6.07 -8.19 3.73
CA SER A 7 6.79 -6.92 3.59
C SER A 7 7.75 -6.72 4.75
N ASP A 8 8.84 -6.01 4.47
CA ASP A 8 9.74 -5.56 5.52
C ASP A 8 9.10 -4.51 6.45
N GLY A 9 9.78 -4.21 7.57
CA GLY A 9 9.34 -3.20 8.51
C GLY A 9 9.23 -1.78 7.92
N LEU A 10 10.04 -1.47 6.89
CA LEU A 10 10.05 -0.15 6.24
C LEU A 10 8.81 0.10 5.39
N LEU A 11 8.33 -0.95 4.71
CA LEU A 11 7.14 -0.92 3.86
C LEU A 11 5.87 -1.24 4.62
N GLY A 12 5.97 -1.77 5.84
CA GLY A 12 4.83 -2.35 6.52
C GLY A 12 3.65 -1.40 6.68
N ARG A 13 3.89 -0.14 7.06
CA ARG A 13 2.83 0.89 7.16
C ARG A 13 2.23 1.25 5.81
N LEU A 14 3.06 1.41 4.78
CA LEU A 14 2.60 1.69 3.42
C LEU A 14 1.73 0.55 2.87
N MET A 15 2.10 -0.71 3.12
CA MET A 15 1.29 -1.85 2.68
C MET A 15 -0.09 -1.85 3.33
N ARG A 16 -0.20 -1.56 4.64
CA ARG A 16 -1.52 -1.44 5.30
C ARG A 16 -2.38 -0.36 4.65
N CYS A 17 -1.79 0.78 4.29
CA CYS A 17 -2.50 1.83 3.56
C CYS A 17 -2.92 1.37 2.17
N MET A 18 -2.04 0.67 1.43
CA MET A 18 -2.38 0.22 0.08
C MET A 18 -3.52 -0.80 0.08
N PHE A 19 -3.54 -1.70 1.06
CA PHE A 19 -4.57 -2.74 1.17
C PHE A 19 -5.74 -2.36 2.09
N GLN A 20 -5.79 -1.10 2.54
CA GLN A 20 -6.94 -0.58 3.28
C GLN A 20 -8.21 -0.72 2.43
N GLY A 21 -9.30 -1.19 3.04
CA GLY A 21 -10.54 -1.51 2.33
C GLY A 21 -10.56 -2.89 1.67
N ARG A 22 -9.51 -3.69 1.83
CA ARG A 22 -9.44 -5.10 1.38
C ARG A 22 -9.38 -6.03 2.59
N HIS A 23 -9.70 -7.30 2.34
CA HIS A 23 -9.46 -8.38 3.29
C HIS A 23 -8.00 -8.85 3.13
N PHE A 24 -7.15 -8.63 4.12
CA PHE A 24 -5.72 -8.95 3.99
C PHE A 24 -5.08 -9.45 5.29
N LEU A 25 -4.01 -10.21 5.15
CA LEU A 25 -3.11 -10.62 6.21
C LEU A 25 -1.70 -10.13 5.85
N GLN A 26 -1.02 -9.48 6.79
CA GLN A 26 0.32 -8.98 6.58
C GLN A 26 1.31 -9.67 7.52
N LEU A 27 2.37 -10.20 6.95
CA LEU A 27 3.48 -10.85 7.64
C LEU A 27 4.74 -10.01 7.51
N ASP A 28 5.48 -9.94 8.61
CA ASP A 28 6.80 -9.31 8.70
C ASP A 28 7.84 -10.26 8.08
N ALA A 29 8.52 -9.79 7.04
CA ALA A 29 9.45 -10.62 6.28
C ALA A 29 10.66 -11.08 7.12
N GLU A 30 11.09 -10.27 8.08
CA GLU A 30 12.24 -10.51 8.94
C GLU A 30 11.96 -11.61 9.99
N LEU A 31 10.69 -11.91 10.27
CA LEU A 31 10.26 -12.98 11.17
C LEU A 31 10.05 -14.32 10.47
N LEU A 32 10.01 -14.34 9.14
CA LEU A 32 9.79 -15.56 8.34
C LEU A 32 11.11 -16.30 8.11
N ARG A 33 11.11 -17.61 8.41
CA ARG A 33 12.25 -18.53 8.24
C ARG A 33 11.97 -19.62 7.22
N ASP A 34 10.71 -20.00 7.05
CA ASP A 34 10.27 -21.06 6.15
C ASP A 34 8.82 -20.85 5.67
N GLY A 35 8.37 -21.73 4.77
CA GLY A 35 7.00 -21.71 4.24
C GLY A 35 5.95 -22.31 5.17
N GLU A 36 6.35 -23.04 6.21
CA GLU A 36 5.42 -23.60 7.19
C GLU A 36 4.79 -22.47 8.01
N GLN A 37 5.60 -21.50 8.43
CA GLN A 37 5.13 -20.28 9.10
C GLN A 37 4.12 -19.48 8.25
N ILE A 38 4.31 -19.43 6.93
CA ILE A 38 3.36 -18.78 6.01
C ILE A 38 2.03 -19.54 6.00
N SER A 39 2.11 -20.87 5.89
CA SER A 39 0.94 -21.75 5.86
C SER A 39 0.16 -21.68 7.17
N ASP A 40 0.85 -21.67 8.31
CA ASP A 40 0.26 -21.50 9.62
C ASP A 40 -0.40 -20.13 9.79
N ALA A 41 0.23 -19.07 9.32
CA ALA A 41 -0.36 -17.75 9.37
C ALA A 41 -1.62 -17.64 8.49
N ILE A 42 -1.67 -18.29 7.33
CA ILE A 42 -2.88 -18.33 6.50
C ILE A 42 -4.02 -19.07 7.23
N ARG A 43 -3.71 -20.21 7.87
CA ARG A 43 -4.70 -21.04 8.58
C ARG A 43 -5.19 -20.42 9.87
N ASN A 44 -4.29 -19.83 10.64
CA ASN A 44 -4.52 -19.45 12.04
C ASN A 44 -4.46 -17.94 12.27
N GLY A 45 -4.03 -17.16 11.29
CA GLY A 45 -3.80 -15.72 11.43
C GLY A 45 -5.08 -14.90 11.48
N VAL A 46 -4.97 -13.72 12.11
CA VAL A 46 -6.07 -12.75 12.18
C VAL A 46 -6.04 -11.88 10.93
N TRP A 47 -7.02 -12.09 10.06
CA TRP A 47 -7.19 -11.29 8.86
C TRP A 47 -7.75 -9.91 9.19
N THR A 48 -7.16 -8.88 8.61
CA THR A 48 -7.65 -7.50 8.71
C THR A 48 -8.74 -7.27 7.68
N TYR A 49 -9.87 -6.70 8.12
CA TYR A 49 -10.95 -6.32 7.25
C TYR A 49 -11.60 -5.01 7.70
N ASN A 50 -11.44 -3.97 6.88
CA ASN A 50 -12.11 -2.69 7.08
C ASN A 50 -13.10 -2.48 5.93
N SER A 51 -14.35 -2.92 6.11
CA SER A 51 -15.41 -2.82 5.10
C SER A 51 -15.91 -1.39 4.87
N VAL A 52 -15.59 -0.45 5.76
CA VAL A 52 -16.00 0.96 5.65
C VAL A 52 -15.05 1.73 4.73
N ALA A 53 -13.77 1.34 4.69
CA ALA A 53 -12.80 1.99 3.83
C ALA A 53 -12.97 1.58 2.36
N ARG A 54 -12.87 2.56 1.46
CA ARG A 54 -12.90 2.30 0.02
C ARG A 54 -11.54 1.78 -0.45
N PRO A 55 -11.47 0.63 -1.14
CA PRO A 55 -10.21 0.09 -1.61
C PRO A 55 -9.56 1.02 -2.65
N LEU A 56 -8.23 1.00 -2.66
CA LEU A 56 -7.47 1.64 -3.73
C LEU A 56 -7.62 0.87 -5.04
N THR A 57 -7.69 1.60 -6.14
CA THR A 57 -7.51 1.04 -7.48
C THR A 57 -6.04 0.72 -7.73
N MET A 58 -5.74 -0.12 -8.73
CA MET A 58 -4.35 -0.45 -9.08
C MET A 58 -3.53 0.81 -9.41
N SER A 59 -4.10 1.73 -10.18
CA SER A 59 -3.44 3.00 -10.53
C SER A 59 -3.15 3.87 -9.31
N GLU A 60 -4.09 3.94 -8.35
CA GLU A 60 -3.88 4.65 -7.08
C GLU A 60 -2.76 4.00 -6.27
N MET A 61 -2.72 2.66 -6.17
CA MET A 61 -1.64 1.95 -5.48
C MET A 61 -0.28 2.20 -6.11
N VAL A 62 -0.16 2.08 -7.44
CA VAL A 62 1.10 2.30 -8.17
C VAL A 62 1.61 3.73 -7.97
N VAL A 63 0.72 4.72 -8.08
CA VAL A 63 1.08 6.13 -7.87
C VAL A 63 1.48 6.38 -6.41
N MET A 64 0.72 5.87 -5.44
CA MET A 64 1.08 6.02 -4.02
C MET A 64 2.41 5.36 -3.69
N PHE A 65 2.64 4.14 -4.16
CA PHE A 65 3.91 3.44 -3.97
C PHE A 65 5.09 4.22 -4.59
N GLY A 66 4.94 4.63 -5.85
CA GLY A 66 5.98 5.40 -6.54
C GLY A 66 6.26 6.75 -5.88
N TYR A 67 5.23 7.46 -5.44
CA TYR A 67 5.36 8.78 -4.83
C TYR A 67 5.94 8.71 -3.41
N VAL A 68 5.46 7.77 -2.59
CA VAL A 68 5.82 7.68 -1.16
C VAL A 68 7.12 6.91 -0.96
N TYR A 69 7.23 5.71 -1.52
CA TYR A 69 8.39 4.84 -1.30
C TYR A 69 9.55 5.19 -2.21
N ARG A 70 9.33 5.24 -3.53
CA ARG A 70 10.39 5.59 -4.49
C ARG A 70 10.71 7.09 -4.52
N GLN A 71 9.94 7.91 -3.80
CA GLN A 71 10.05 9.38 -3.79
C GLN A 71 10.02 9.99 -5.21
N SER A 72 9.32 9.32 -6.14
CA SER A 72 9.25 9.74 -7.53
C SER A 72 8.40 11.00 -7.65
N ARG A 73 8.89 11.95 -8.45
CA ARG A 73 8.11 13.14 -8.81
C ARG A 73 6.91 12.75 -9.69
N PRO A 74 5.76 13.44 -9.59
CA PRO A 74 4.57 13.14 -10.40
C PRO A 74 4.84 13.11 -11.92
N CYS A 75 5.70 14.00 -12.43
CA CYS A 75 6.07 14.01 -13.85
C CYS A 75 6.84 12.76 -14.30
N ARG A 76 7.68 12.19 -13.42
CA ARG A 76 8.40 10.95 -13.70
C ARG A 76 7.44 9.77 -13.74
N LEU A 77 6.52 9.70 -12.76
CA LEU A 77 5.47 8.66 -12.73
C LEU A 77 4.57 8.76 -13.97
N ALA A 78 4.23 9.98 -14.38
CA ALA A 78 3.45 10.23 -15.59
C ALA A 78 4.14 9.67 -16.84
N SER A 79 5.45 9.92 -16.97
CA SER A 79 6.26 9.37 -18.05
C SER A 79 6.38 7.85 -18.00
N GLU A 80 6.60 7.26 -16.82
CA GLU A 80 6.71 5.79 -16.66
C GLU A 80 5.37 5.09 -16.96
N MET A 81 4.24 5.75 -16.65
CA MET A 81 2.89 5.21 -16.86
C MET A 81 2.27 5.57 -18.22
N GLY A 82 2.92 6.42 -19.02
CA GLY A 82 2.38 6.87 -20.32
C GLY A 82 1.10 7.71 -20.21
N ILE A 83 0.91 8.45 -19.12
CA ILE A 83 -0.28 9.28 -18.86
C ILE A 83 0.09 10.72 -18.51
N ASN A 84 -0.89 11.62 -18.46
CA ASN A 84 -0.66 13.00 -18.06
C ASN A 84 -0.37 13.12 -16.55
N THR A 85 0.53 14.03 -16.17
CA THR A 85 0.83 14.39 -14.77
C THR A 85 -0.41 14.75 -13.96
N LYS A 86 -1.41 15.41 -14.56
CA LYS A 86 -2.69 15.71 -13.92
C LYS A 86 -3.42 14.44 -13.48
N THR A 87 -3.41 13.41 -14.33
CA THR A 87 -4.02 12.10 -14.02
C THR A 87 -3.29 11.41 -12.87
N VAL A 88 -1.95 11.46 -12.86
CA VAL A 88 -1.15 10.97 -11.72
C VAL A 88 -1.51 11.70 -10.44
N ASN A 89 -1.60 13.03 -10.46
CA ASN A 89 -2.00 13.81 -9.30
C ASN A 89 -3.40 13.44 -8.82
N THR A 90 -4.35 13.22 -9.73
CA THR A 90 -5.69 12.73 -9.38
C THR A 90 -5.61 11.39 -8.64
N PHE A 91 -4.89 10.40 -9.17
CA PHE A 91 -4.71 9.11 -8.48
C PHE A 91 -4.05 9.28 -7.11
N LEU A 92 -3.03 10.13 -7.00
CA LEU A 92 -2.35 10.40 -5.74
C LEU A 92 -3.29 11.00 -4.70
N TYR A 93 -4.01 12.07 -5.03
CA TYR A 93 -4.91 12.75 -4.08
C TYR A 93 -6.11 11.89 -3.72
N THR A 94 -6.68 11.15 -4.67
CA THR A 94 -7.76 10.20 -4.38
C THR A 94 -7.27 9.08 -3.46
N GLY A 95 -6.08 8.52 -3.73
CA GLY A 95 -5.49 7.48 -2.88
C GLY A 95 -5.21 7.96 -1.46
N MET A 96 -4.64 9.17 -1.30
CA MET A 96 -4.43 9.78 0.01
C MET A 96 -5.75 10.04 0.75
N ALA A 97 -6.78 10.53 0.06
CA ALA A 97 -8.10 10.77 0.65
C ALA A 97 -8.75 9.47 1.17
N LYS A 98 -8.69 8.38 0.40
CA LYS A 98 -9.20 7.05 0.82
C LYS A 98 -8.51 6.51 2.07
N ASN A 99 -7.27 6.93 2.30
CA ASN A 99 -6.46 6.56 3.47
C ASN A 99 -6.57 7.55 4.64
N GLY A 100 -7.40 8.60 4.53
CA GLY A 100 -7.50 9.63 5.57
C GLY A 100 -6.25 10.51 5.70
N LEU A 101 -5.40 10.56 4.67
CA LEU A 101 -4.12 11.26 4.65
C LEU A 101 -4.17 12.61 3.93
N TYR A 102 -5.36 13.18 3.77
CA TYR A 102 -5.53 14.44 3.05
C TYR A 102 -4.78 15.58 3.79
N GLY A 103 -3.85 16.25 3.10
CA GLY A 103 -3.05 17.33 3.66
C GLY A 103 -1.92 16.89 4.60
N VAL A 104 -1.68 15.59 4.76
CA VAL A 104 -0.61 15.06 5.62
C VAL A 104 0.66 14.84 4.81
N SER A 105 1.82 15.17 5.37
CA SER A 105 3.11 14.79 4.79
C SER A 105 3.26 13.26 4.84
N VAL A 106 3.04 12.62 3.69
CA VAL A 106 3.12 11.16 3.50
C VAL A 106 4.53 10.57 3.66
N ARG A 107 5.56 11.41 3.85
CA ARG A 107 6.93 10.95 4.19
C ARG A 107 6.98 10.10 5.47
N ARG A 108 5.96 10.17 6.34
CA ARG A 108 5.89 9.35 7.57
C ARG A 108 5.37 7.92 7.35
N LEU A 109 4.94 7.57 6.14
CA LEU A 109 4.47 6.22 5.82
C LEU A 109 5.61 5.24 5.50
N VAL A 110 6.83 5.75 5.29
CA VAL A 110 8.04 4.96 5.00
C VAL A 110 9.13 5.42 5.96
N GLY A 111 9.75 4.47 6.66
CA GLY A 111 10.69 4.73 7.76
C GLY A 111 10.04 4.65 9.15
N ALA A 112 10.84 4.26 10.14
CA ALA A 112 10.44 4.01 11.53
C ALA A 112 9.76 5.23 12.19
#